data_AF-A0A2C9W6T4-F1
#
_entry.id   AF-A0A2C9W6T4-F1
#
_cell.length_a   1.000
_cell.length_b   1.000
_cell.length_c   1.000
_cell.angle_alpha   90.00
_cell.angle_beta   90.00
_cell.angle_gamma   90.00
#
_symmetry.space_group_name_H-M   'P 1'
#
loop_
_entity.id
_entity.type
_entity.pdbx_description
1 polymer ?
#
loop_
_entity_poly.entity_id
_entity_poly.type
_entity_poly.pdbx_seq_one_letter_code
_entity_poly.pdbx_strand_id
1 'polypeptide(L)'
;MASTFLPSLSQPNPLFTNQNLSQFSINPSIIIIQNPQKTHFFSIKCTSTSSPEPTINEEDPQNPTPYSTTLNNSETLPIEKRRRSEILRERKLKQELTKAEPPNFEIGWKRTKQIEVEKPKGYVIMDFLGKLEELMGKEFGSTALLAKAGEIVAERAREEAEVLRDEGEVEERMVTELFRVLKLMEMDLAMVKAAVKEETLGERLEQAKARCRQAILVANSF
;
A
#
# COMPACT_ATOMS: atom_id res chain seq x y z
N MET A 1 73.00 -32.50 -8.55
CA MET A 1 73.60 -32.96 -9.82
C MET A 1 72.55 -33.79 -10.54
N ALA A 2 72.31 -33.50 -11.84
CA ALA A 2 71.51 -34.21 -12.87
C ALA A 2 70.04 -34.55 -12.50
N SER A 3 68.98 -33.89 -13.01
CA SER A 3 68.50 -33.73 -14.41
C SER A 3 68.40 -35.04 -15.18
N THR A 4 67.17 -35.45 -15.55
CA THR A 4 66.77 -35.72 -16.96
C THR A 4 65.30 -36.14 -17.15
N PHE A 5 64.63 -35.43 -18.08
CA PHE A 5 63.58 -35.81 -19.06
C PHE A 5 62.11 -36.12 -18.69
N LEU A 6 61.23 -35.25 -19.22
CA LEU A 6 59.81 -35.47 -19.59
C LEU A 6 59.72 -36.19 -20.96
N PRO A 7 58.57 -36.82 -21.31
CA PRO A 7 57.60 -36.10 -22.15
C PRO A 7 56.11 -36.36 -21.87
N SER A 8 55.36 -35.27 -22.04
CA SER A 8 53.95 -35.10 -22.42
C SER A 8 53.30 -36.20 -23.27
N LEU A 9 52.03 -36.53 -22.95
CA LEU A 9 51.00 -36.86 -23.95
C LEU A 9 49.63 -36.30 -23.54
N SER A 10 49.23 -35.26 -24.28
CA SER A 10 47.90 -34.99 -24.87
C SER A 10 46.60 -35.05 -24.01
N GLN A 11 45.95 -33.88 -23.99
CA GLN A 11 44.53 -33.58 -23.69
C GLN A 11 43.53 -34.29 -24.67
N PRO A 12 42.28 -33.80 -24.85
CA PRO A 12 41.06 -33.98 -24.07
C PRO A 12 39.96 -34.68 -24.91
N ASN A 13 38.82 -35.09 -24.32
CA ASN A 13 37.64 -35.47 -25.11
C ASN A 13 36.42 -34.61 -24.78
N PRO A 14 36.02 -33.69 -25.66
CA PRO A 14 34.70 -33.10 -25.70
C PRO A 14 33.84 -33.83 -26.75
N LEU A 15 32.69 -34.36 -26.35
CA LEU A 15 31.67 -34.78 -27.33
C LEU A 15 30.72 -33.62 -27.58
N PHE A 16 31.00 -32.91 -28.67
CA PHE A 16 30.02 -32.21 -29.47
C PHE A 16 29.20 -33.24 -30.25
N THR A 17 27.87 -33.12 -30.21
CA THR A 17 27.00 -33.67 -31.25
C THR A 17 26.19 -32.53 -31.85
N ASN A 18 26.55 -32.18 -33.09
CA ASN A 18 25.86 -31.26 -33.98
C ASN A 18 25.36 -32.09 -35.16
N GLN A 19 24.11 -31.86 -35.60
CA GLN A 19 23.48 -32.16 -36.91
C GLN A 19 21.96 -32.16 -36.66
N ASN A 20 21.06 -31.54 -37.42
CA ASN A 20 21.07 -30.99 -38.78
C ASN A 20 19.94 -29.93 -38.87
N LEU A 21 20.18 -28.80 -39.52
CA LEU A 21 19.64 -28.45 -40.85
C LEU A 21 18.11 -28.51 -40.99
N SER A 22 17.44 -27.35 -40.94
CA SER A 22 16.51 -26.97 -42.01
C SER A 22 16.49 -25.45 -42.17
N GLN A 23 16.82 -25.03 -43.39
CA GLN A 23 16.69 -23.68 -43.90
C GLN A 23 15.25 -23.51 -44.39
N PHE A 24 14.57 -22.44 -43.97
CA PHE A 24 13.54 -21.81 -44.80
C PHE A 24 13.70 -20.29 -44.72
N SER A 25 14.35 -19.78 -45.75
CA SER A 25 14.22 -18.41 -46.26
C SER A 25 12.84 -18.27 -46.90
N ILE A 26 12.14 -17.15 -46.63
CA ILE A 26 11.38 -16.32 -47.59
C ILE A 26 10.88 -15.08 -46.81
N ASN A 27 11.42 -13.92 -47.17
CA ASN A 27 10.76 -12.61 -47.17
C ASN A 27 10.67 -12.19 -48.67
N PRO A 28 9.93 -11.14 -49.10
CA PRO A 28 9.11 -10.17 -48.36
C PRO A 28 7.70 -9.97 -48.98
N SER A 29 6.81 -9.21 -48.33
CA SER A 29 5.85 -8.34 -49.04
C SER A 29 5.23 -7.28 -48.13
N ILE A 30 5.32 -6.06 -48.64
CA ILE A 30 4.78 -4.79 -48.16
C ILE A 30 3.26 -4.79 -48.32
N ILE A 31 2.51 -4.35 -47.30
CA ILE A 31 1.19 -3.73 -47.51
C ILE A 31 1.13 -2.45 -46.68
N ILE A 32 1.16 -1.33 -47.42
CA ILE A 32 0.78 0.01 -46.99
C ILE A 32 -0.73 0.10 -47.21
N ILE A 33 -1.52 0.38 -46.16
CA ILE A 33 -2.84 1.00 -46.30
C ILE A 33 -2.97 2.11 -45.26
N GLN A 34 -3.34 3.28 -45.77
CA GLN A 34 -3.50 4.55 -45.09
C GLN A 34 -4.83 4.61 -44.29
N ASN A 35 -4.79 5.33 -43.15
CA ASN A 35 -5.75 6.29 -42.54
C ASN A 35 -7.17 6.47 -43.19
N PRO A 36 -8.23 7.00 -42.51
CA PRO A 36 -8.18 7.93 -41.36
C PRO A 36 -9.33 7.91 -40.31
N GLN A 37 -9.10 8.69 -39.23
CA GLN A 37 -10.06 9.51 -38.45
C GLN A 37 -11.26 8.84 -37.74
N LYS A 38 -11.31 9.03 -36.42
CA LYS A 38 -12.48 9.61 -35.73
C LYS A 38 -12.08 10.24 -34.40
N THR A 39 -12.08 11.56 -34.42
CA THR A 39 -12.02 12.47 -33.27
C THR A 39 -13.35 12.43 -32.50
N HIS A 40 -13.33 12.06 -31.22
CA HIS A 40 -14.41 12.44 -30.30
C HIS A 40 -13.82 13.32 -29.19
N PHE A 41 -13.86 14.62 -29.45
CA PHE A 41 -13.70 15.67 -28.45
C PHE A 41 -14.93 15.66 -27.55
N PHE A 42 -14.78 15.25 -26.29
CA PHE A 42 -15.74 15.60 -25.25
C PHE A 42 -15.31 16.93 -24.62
N SER A 43 -15.94 18.00 -25.10
CA SER A 43 -15.83 19.34 -24.53
C SER A 43 -16.63 19.42 -23.23
N ILE A 44 -15.96 19.48 -22.09
CA ILE A 44 -16.56 19.87 -20.81
C ILE A 44 -16.75 21.39 -20.84
N LYS A 45 -18.01 21.83 -20.93
CA LYS A 45 -18.37 23.25 -20.94
C LYS A 45 -18.61 23.71 -19.50
N CYS A 46 -17.61 24.29 -18.87
CA CYS A 46 -17.78 25.11 -17.67
C CYS A 46 -18.27 26.50 -18.12
N THR A 47 -19.43 26.94 -17.65
CA THR A 47 -19.81 28.36 -17.70
C THR A 47 -20.33 28.77 -16.34
N SER A 48 -19.48 29.47 -15.60
CA SER A 48 -19.85 30.39 -14.52
C SER A 48 -20.62 31.57 -15.12
N THR A 49 -21.67 32.09 -14.45
CA THR A 49 -21.90 33.55 -14.23
C THR A 49 -23.23 33.81 -13.48
N SER A 50 -23.06 34.55 -12.38
CA SER A 50 -23.95 35.50 -11.67
C SER A 50 -25.40 35.17 -11.27
N SER A 51 -25.61 35.29 -9.95
CA SER A 51 -26.85 35.65 -9.24
C SER A 51 -27.59 36.84 -9.89
N PRO A 52 -28.93 36.91 -9.78
CA PRO A 52 -29.53 37.62 -8.63
C PRO A 52 -30.70 36.89 -7.94
N GLU A 53 -30.97 37.41 -6.75
CA GLU A 53 -31.87 37.04 -5.65
C GLU A 53 -33.39 37.18 -5.97
N PRO A 54 -34.32 36.97 -5.00
CA PRO A 54 -35.07 35.73 -4.79
C PRO A 54 -36.57 35.86 -5.13
N THR A 55 -37.26 34.73 -5.36
CA THR A 55 -38.74 34.70 -5.26
C THR A 55 -39.17 33.40 -4.60
N ILE A 56 -39.83 33.59 -3.47
CA ILE A 56 -40.41 32.60 -2.56
C ILE A 56 -41.65 32.01 -3.25
N ASN A 57 -41.79 30.68 -3.24
CA ASN A 57 -43.02 29.85 -3.21
C ASN A 57 -42.53 28.39 -3.03
N GLU A 58 -42.62 27.82 -1.83
CA GLU A 58 -43.72 26.93 -1.38
C GLU A 58 -43.77 25.61 -2.20
N GLU A 59 -43.19 24.53 -1.65
CA GLU A 59 -43.82 23.22 -1.43
C GLU A 59 -42.81 22.19 -0.84
N ASP A 60 -43.26 21.48 0.19
CA ASP A 60 -42.64 20.54 1.17
C ASP A 60 -42.03 19.25 0.54
N PRO A 61 -41.13 18.42 1.17
CA PRO A 61 -41.43 17.66 2.39
C PRO A 61 -40.29 17.38 3.40
N GLN A 62 -40.69 17.35 4.68
CA GLN A 62 -40.28 16.41 5.75
C GLN A 62 -38.93 16.62 6.49
N ASN A 63 -39.02 17.25 7.66
CA ASN A 63 -38.17 16.94 8.82
C ASN A 63 -38.97 17.13 10.13
N PRO A 64 -39.16 16.11 10.99
CA PRO A 64 -39.99 16.27 12.20
C PRO A 64 -39.17 16.84 13.37
N THR A 65 -39.49 18.07 13.78
CA THR A 65 -39.12 18.65 15.08
C THR A 65 -40.11 18.23 16.17
N PRO A 66 -39.65 17.90 17.40
CA PRO A 66 -40.52 17.49 18.49
C PRO A 66 -41.07 18.73 19.21
N TYR A 67 -42.36 19.01 19.05
CA TYR A 67 -43.06 19.98 19.88
C TYR A 67 -44.01 19.29 20.85
N SER A 68 -43.82 19.67 22.11
CA SER A 68 -44.54 19.25 23.30
C SER A 68 -46.02 19.64 23.22
N THR A 69 -46.93 18.69 23.41
CA THR A 69 -48.35 18.97 23.62
C THR A 69 -48.86 18.18 24.81
N THR A 70 -48.92 18.86 25.94
CA THR A 70 -49.54 18.44 27.20
C THR A 70 -51.05 18.37 27.00
N LEU A 71 -51.59 17.19 26.65
CA LEU A 71 -53.03 16.94 26.71
C LEU A 71 -53.39 16.40 28.10
N ASN A 72 -53.76 17.33 28.98
CA ASN A 72 -54.49 17.04 30.22
C ASN A 72 -55.90 16.57 29.84
N ASN A 73 -56.11 15.25 29.77
CA ASN A 73 -57.46 14.69 29.73
C ASN A 73 -58.13 14.91 31.08
N SER A 74 -59.01 15.90 31.13
CA SER A 74 -59.78 16.30 32.30
C SER A 74 -61.21 15.80 32.19
N GLU A 75 -61.45 14.50 32.35
CA GLU A 75 -62.80 14.00 32.60
C GLU A 75 -62.70 12.60 33.21
N THR A 76 -63.52 12.34 34.23
CA THR A 76 -63.68 11.08 34.97
C THR A 76 -62.54 10.67 35.92
N LEU A 77 -62.45 11.28 37.10
CA LEU A 77 -62.45 10.56 38.39
C LEU A 77 -62.76 11.57 39.54
N PRO A 78 -63.75 11.30 40.41
CA PRO A 78 -64.11 12.22 41.50
C PRO A 78 -63.01 12.23 42.57
N ILE A 79 -62.29 13.34 42.68
CA ILE A 79 -61.26 13.57 43.69
C ILE A 79 -61.95 13.79 45.05
N GLU A 80 -62.16 12.70 45.78
CA GLU A 80 -62.62 12.71 47.17
C GLU A 80 -61.50 13.29 48.06
N LYS A 81 -61.72 14.51 48.56
CA LYS A 81 -60.80 15.26 49.42
C LYS A 81 -60.60 14.51 50.75
N ARG A 82 -59.57 13.68 50.85
CA ARG A 82 -59.20 13.03 52.12
C ARG A 82 -58.68 14.07 53.12
N ARG A 83 -59.30 14.05 54.31
CA ARG A 83 -59.01 14.90 55.49
C ARG A 83 -57.56 14.79 55.92
N ARG A 84 -57.01 15.92 56.37
CA ARG A 84 -55.70 16.02 57.03
C ARG A 84 -55.70 15.21 58.32
N SER A 85 -55.09 14.03 58.31
CA SER A 85 -54.71 13.29 59.51
C SER A 85 -53.23 12.96 59.42
N GLU A 86 -52.45 13.71 60.21
CA GLU A 86 -51.37 13.19 61.05
C GLU A 86 -50.34 12.27 60.37
N ILE A 87 -49.45 12.87 59.58
CA ILE A 87 -48.19 12.22 59.17
C ILE A 87 -47.11 12.74 60.12
N LEU A 88 -46.80 11.96 61.15
CA LEU A 88 -45.64 12.17 62.02
C LEU A 88 -44.37 12.12 61.16
N ARG A 89 -43.74 13.27 60.94
CA ARG A 89 -42.43 13.35 60.29
C ARG A 89 -41.35 13.04 61.32
N GLU A 90 -40.93 11.78 61.41
CA GLU A 90 -39.69 11.44 62.07
C GLU A 90 -38.51 12.05 61.30
N ARG A 91 -37.86 13.02 61.94
CA ARG A 91 -36.73 13.76 61.40
C ARG A 91 -35.48 12.87 61.51
N LYS A 92 -35.25 11.97 60.54
CA LYS A 92 -33.96 11.27 60.47
C LYS A 92 -32.86 12.31 60.25
N LEU A 93 -31.92 12.32 61.21
CA LEU A 93 -30.70 13.11 61.22
C LEU A 93 -30.00 12.98 59.86
N LYS A 94 -29.59 14.12 59.30
CA LYS A 94 -28.83 14.21 58.06
C LYS A 94 -27.55 13.39 58.21
N GLN A 95 -27.56 12.15 57.71
CA GLN A 95 -26.35 11.44 57.38
C GLN A 95 -25.74 12.21 56.22
N GLU A 96 -24.65 12.91 56.52
CA GLU A 96 -23.86 13.67 55.57
C GLU A 96 -23.44 12.71 54.45
N LEU A 97 -24.17 12.72 53.34
CA LEU A 97 -23.83 11.99 52.13
C LEU A 97 -22.61 12.69 51.51
N THR A 98 -21.43 12.45 52.09
CA THR A 98 -20.19 12.59 51.35
C THR A 98 -20.19 11.51 50.28
N LYS A 99 -20.76 11.85 49.11
CA LYS A 99 -20.42 11.12 47.88
C LYS A 99 -18.90 11.24 47.77
N ALA A 100 -18.18 10.16 48.06
CA ALA A 100 -16.79 10.07 47.66
C ALA A 100 -16.76 10.37 46.15
N GLU A 101 -15.89 11.29 45.75
CA GLU A 101 -15.68 11.60 44.34
C GLU A 101 -15.45 10.28 43.60
N PRO A 102 -16.19 10.00 42.50
CA PRO A 102 -15.99 8.79 41.74
C PRO A 102 -14.50 8.67 41.40
N PRO A 103 -13.87 7.51 41.60
CA PRO A 103 -12.45 7.35 41.34
C PRO A 103 -12.17 7.80 39.91
N ASN A 104 -11.35 8.84 39.76
CA ASN A 104 -11.04 9.42 38.47
C ASN A 104 -10.32 8.35 37.63
N PHE A 105 -11.04 7.72 36.70
CA PHE A 105 -10.44 6.85 35.71
C PHE A 105 -9.77 7.72 34.65
N GLU A 106 -8.62 8.33 34.99
CA GLU A 106 -7.66 8.84 33.99
C GLU A 106 -7.12 7.70 33.07
N ILE A 107 -7.58 6.47 33.32
CA ILE A 107 -7.45 5.26 32.51
C ILE A 107 -8.34 5.38 31.27
N GLY A 108 -8.06 6.34 30.40
CA GLY A 108 -8.79 6.48 29.13
C GLY A 108 -7.89 6.58 27.90
N TRP A 109 -6.66 7.09 28.05
CA TRP A 109 -5.86 7.50 26.89
C TRP A 109 -4.36 7.18 26.99
N LYS A 110 -3.91 6.59 28.11
CA LYS A 110 -2.52 6.14 28.24
C LYS A 110 -2.40 4.76 27.59
N ARG A 111 -1.60 4.67 26.52
CA ARG A 111 -1.28 3.38 25.88
C ARG A 111 -0.56 2.51 26.92
N THR A 112 -1.18 1.39 27.29
CA THR A 112 -0.61 0.41 28.22
C THR A 112 0.50 -0.44 27.60
N LYS A 113 0.65 -0.37 26.27
CA LYS A 113 1.73 -1.02 25.51
C LYS A 113 2.72 0.03 25.04
N GLN A 114 4.00 -0.21 25.33
CA GLN A 114 5.09 0.59 24.82
C GLN A 114 5.11 0.46 23.29
N ILE A 115 5.10 1.59 22.59
CA ILE A 115 5.27 1.62 21.14
C ILE A 115 6.76 1.83 20.90
N GLU A 116 7.37 0.91 20.14
CA GLU A 116 8.69 1.12 19.58
C GLU A 116 8.57 2.22 18.52
N VAL A 117 9.12 3.40 18.83
CA VAL A 117 9.16 4.56 17.92
C VAL A 117 10.36 4.46 16.97
N GLU A 118 11.29 3.55 17.28
CA GLU A 118 12.50 3.33 16.50
C GLU A 118 12.18 2.62 15.19
N LYS A 119 12.79 3.10 14.12
CA LYS A 119 12.64 2.49 12.80
C LYS A 119 13.58 1.29 12.71
N PRO A 120 13.19 0.21 12.02
CA PRO A 120 14.09 -0.91 11.77
C PRO A 120 15.29 -0.45 10.93
N LYS A 121 16.43 -1.12 11.07
CA LYS A 121 17.70 -0.75 10.41
C LYS A 121 17.55 -0.63 8.89
N GLY A 122 16.89 -1.61 8.27
CA GLY A 122 16.62 -1.62 6.83
C GLY A 122 15.50 -0.70 6.36
N TYR A 123 14.97 0.22 7.19
CA TYR A 123 13.83 1.07 6.84
C TYR A 123 14.03 1.87 5.55
N VAL A 124 15.22 2.42 5.35
CA VAL A 124 15.53 3.23 4.16
C VAL A 124 15.45 2.37 2.89
N ILE A 125 16.00 1.15 2.94
CA ILE A 125 15.94 0.17 1.84
C ILE A 125 14.49 -0.24 1.57
N MET A 126 13.72 -0.52 2.62
CA MET A 126 12.31 -0.85 2.49
C MET A 126 11.49 0.27 1.83
N ASP A 127 11.78 1.53 2.16
CA ASP A 127 11.08 2.68 1.57
C ASP A 127 11.38 2.80 0.06
N PHE A 128 12.63 2.62 -0.35
CA PHE A 128 12.99 2.58 -1.78
C PHE A 128 12.27 1.45 -2.52
N LEU A 129 12.30 0.23 -1.96
CA LEU A 129 11.68 -0.95 -2.58
C LEU A 129 10.15 -0.87 -2.58
N GLY A 130 9.55 -0.32 -1.52
CA GLY A 130 8.11 -0.11 -1.43
C GLY A 130 7.61 0.90 -2.47
N LYS A 131 8.34 1.99 -2.67
CA LYS A 131 8.05 2.95 -3.74
C LYS A 131 8.15 2.31 -5.12
N LEU A 132 9.16 1.45 -5.34
CA LEU A 132 9.28 0.73 -6.60
C LEU A 132 8.12 -0.25 -6.82
N GLU A 133 7.69 -0.99 -5.79
CA GLU A 133 6.51 -1.87 -5.88
C GLU A 133 5.25 -1.08 -6.26
N GLU A 134 5.04 0.06 -5.61
CA GLU A 134 3.90 0.94 -5.90
C GLU A 134 3.94 1.46 -7.35
N LEU A 135 5.14 1.80 -7.86
CA LEU A 135 5.32 2.20 -9.26
C LEU A 135 4.96 1.07 -10.23
N MET A 136 5.31 -0.18 -9.93
CA MET A 136 4.89 -1.34 -10.74
C MET A 136 3.38 -1.58 -10.68
N GLY A 137 2.71 -1.09 -9.64
CA GLY A 137 1.25 -1.15 -9.47
C GLY A 137 0.48 -0.14 -10.31
N LYS A 138 1.18 0.85 -10.87
CA LYS A 138 0.60 1.98 -11.62
C LYS A 138 1.10 1.96 -13.06
N GLU A 139 0.41 2.68 -13.94
CA GLU A 139 0.87 2.92 -15.31
C GLU A 139 2.06 3.89 -15.31
N PHE A 140 3.27 3.35 -15.11
CA PHE A 140 4.49 4.16 -15.07
C PHE A 140 5.12 4.31 -16.46
N GLY A 141 4.55 5.24 -17.25
CA GLY A 141 5.12 5.64 -18.54
C GLY A 141 5.43 4.44 -19.45
N SER A 142 6.70 4.26 -19.81
CA SER A 142 7.15 3.10 -20.61
C SER A 142 7.79 2.02 -19.74
N THR A 143 7.66 0.76 -20.15
CA THR A 143 8.29 -0.39 -19.48
C THR A 143 9.82 -0.27 -19.42
N ALA A 144 10.42 0.39 -20.42
CA ALA A 144 11.84 0.72 -20.42
C ALA A 144 12.22 1.73 -19.32
N LEU A 145 11.37 2.73 -19.07
CA LEU A 145 11.57 3.70 -17.99
C LEU A 145 11.39 3.03 -16.62
N LEU A 146 10.39 2.17 -16.46
CA LEU A 146 10.19 1.39 -15.24
C LEU A 146 11.39 0.49 -14.93
N ALA A 147 11.91 -0.22 -15.94
CA ALA A 147 13.09 -1.06 -15.78
C ALA A 147 14.33 -0.24 -15.39
N LYS A 148 14.52 0.95 -15.97
CA LYS A 148 15.63 1.83 -15.58
C LYS A 148 15.46 2.37 -14.17
N ALA A 149 14.24 2.72 -13.77
CA ALA A 149 13.95 3.13 -12.39
C ALA A 149 14.27 2.00 -11.40
N GLY A 150 13.91 0.76 -11.70
CA GLY A 150 14.24 -0.39 -10.86
C GLY A 150 15.74 -0.68 -10.77
N GLU A 151 16.51 -0.47 -11.85
CA GLU A 151 17.98 -0.55 -11.83
C GLU A 151 18.58 0.48 -10.85
N ILE A 152 18.12 1.73 -10.91
CA ILE A 152 18.58 2.82 -10.02
C ILE A 152 18.20 2.51 -8.57
N VAL A 153 16.98 2.03 -8.32
CA VAL A 153 16.52 1.66 -6.98
C VAL A 153 17.33 0.47 -6.44
N ALA A 154 17.64 -0.53 -7.27
CA ALA A 154 18.44 -1.67 -6.86
C ALA A 154 19.89 -1.25 -6.53
N GLU A 155 20.47 -0.34 -7.32
CA GLU A 155 21.79 0.24 -7.04
C GLU A 155 21.79 1.01 -5.72
N ARG A 156 20.81 1.90 -5.52
CA ARG A 156 20.70 2.65 -4.26
C ARG A 156 20.49 1.74 -3.06
N ALA A 157 19.64 0.72 -3.18
CA ALA A 157 19.41 -0.26 -2.11
C ALA A 157 20.69 -1.04 -1.76
N ARG A 158 21.57 -1.29 -2.75
CA ARG A 158 22.89 -1.90 -2.48
C ARG A 158 23.78 -0.96 -1.68
N GLU A 159 23.92 0.29 -2.12
CA GLU A 159 24.73 1.29 -1.41
C GLU A 159 24.33 1.42 0.06
N GLU A 160 23.03 1.54 0.34
CA GLU A 160 22.53 1.65 1.72
C GLU A 160 22.80 0.38 2.55
N ALA A 161 22.71 -0.80 1.94
CA ALA A 161 23.04 -2.04 2.65
C ALA A 161 24.54 -2.19 2.91
N GLU A 162 25.40 -1.68 2.03
CA GLU A 162 26.85 -1.63 2.26
C GLU A 162 27.20 -0.67 3.40
N VAL A 163 26.52 0.47 3.50
CA VAL A 163 26.70 1.38 4.65
C VAL A 163 26.35 0.66 5.96
N LEU A 164 25.20 -0.03 6.02
CA LEU A 164 24.80 -0.79 7.21
C LEU A 164 25.75 -1.95 7.55
N ARG A 165 26.35 -2.58 6.54
CA ARG A 165 27.40 -3.60 6.70
C ARG A 165 28.67 -2.98 7.30
N ASP A 166 29.13 -1.88 6.72
CA ASP A 166 30.39 -1.25 7.07
C ASP A 166 30.34 -0.62 8.47
N GLU A 167 29.15 -0.16 8.90
CA GLU A 167 28.84 0.28 10.27
C GLU A 167 28.72 -0.90 11.26
N GLY A 168 28.65 -2.14 10.77
CA GLY A 168 28.51 -3.35 11.56
C GLY A 168 27.12 -3.54 12.16
N GLU A 169 26.11 -2.82 11.64
CA GLU A 169 24.74 -2.91 12.13
C GLU A 169 24.03 -4.17 11.66
N VAL A 170 24.40 -4.71 10.49
CA VAL A 170 23.74 -5.86 9.85
C VAL A 170 24.76 -6.96 9.54
N GLU A 171 24.37 -8.24 9.71
CA GLU A 171 25.22 -9.39 9.38
C GLU A 171 25.45 -9.49 7.85
N GLU A 172 26.69 -9.79 7.43
CA GLU A 172 27.08 -9.99 6.03
C GLU A 172 26.14 -10.94 5.26
N ARG A 173 25.66 -11.99 5.93
CA ARG A 173 24.75 -12.97 5.33
C ARG A 173 23.44 -12.33 4.90
N MET A 174 22.88 -11.43 5.71
CA MET A 174 21.62 -10.75 5.42
C MET A 174 21.77 -9.80 4.22
N VAL A 175 22.91 -9.11 4.15
CA VAL A 175 23.27 -8.23 3.02
C VAL A 175 23.42 -9.03 1.74
N THR A 176 24.11 -10.18 1.80
CA THR A 176 24.28 -11.09 0.66
C THR A 176 22.92 -11.62 0.15
N GLU A 177 22.02 -12.00 1.07
CA GLU A 177 20.67 -12.44 0.70
C GLU A 177 19.87 -11.31 0.06
N LEU A 178 19.95 -10.08 0.57
CA LEU A 178 19.32 -8.93 -0.06
C LEU A 178 19.84 -8.74 -1.49
N PHE A 179 21.15 -8.79 -1.70
CA PHE A 179 21.77 -8.63 -3.02
C PHE A 179 21.32 -9.70 -4.00
N ARG A 180 21.19 -10.94 -3.52
CA ARG A 180 20.66 -12.05 -4.31
C ARG A 180 19.24 -11.77 -4.79
N VAL A 181 18.36 -11.29 -3.90
CA VAL A 181 16.96 -10.98 -4.25
C VAL A 181 16.89 -9.77 -5.18
N LEU A 182 17.64 -8.70 -4.91
CA LEU A 182 17.73 -7.53 -5.79
C LEU A 182 18.18 -7.92 -7.20
N LYS A 183 19.14 -8.86 -7.32
CA LYS A 183 19.59 -9.31 -8.64
C LYS A 183 18.49 -10.03 -9.43
N LEU A 184 17.70 -10.86 -8.74
CA LEU A 184 16.56 -11.55 -9.34
C LEU A 184 15.45 -10.57 -9.75
N MET A 185 15.24 -9.51 -8.97
CA MET A 185 14.31 -8.43 -9.31
C MET A 185 14.76 -7.66 -10.57
N GLU A 186 16.04 -7.31 -10.68
CA GLU A 186 16.61 -6.67 -11.89
C GLU A 186 16.37 -7.54 -13.14
N MET A 187 16.56 -8.85 -13.02
CA MET A 187 16.30 -9.79 -14.11
C MET A 187 14.83 -9.82 -14.52
N ASP A 188 13.91 -9.83 -13.56
CA ASP A 188 12.48 -9.79 -13.86
C ASP A 188 12.10 -8.47 -14.56
N LEU A 189 12.64 -7.34 -14.14
CA LEU A 189 12.43 -6.05 -14.80
C LEU A 189 13.03 -5.98 -16.21
N ALA A 190 14.15 -6.67 -16.46
CA ALA A 190 14.68 -6.83 -17.81
C ALA A 190 13.71 -7.64 -18.70
N MET A 191 13.03 -8.65 -18.14
CA MET A 191 11.99 -9.39 -18.86
C MET A 191 10.74 -8.51 -19.10
N VAL A 192 10.34 -7.69 -18.13
CA VAL A 192 9.26 -6.70 -18.29
C VAL A 192 9.58 -5.71 -19.42
N LYS A 193 10.81 -5.23 -19.49
CA LYS A 193 11.27 -4.36 -20.58
C LYS A 193 11.22 -5.03 -21.96
N ALA A 194 11.51 -6.33 -22.01
CA ALA A 194 11.50 -7.11 -23.24
C ALA A 194 10.12 -7.61 -23.66
N ALA A 195 9.11 -7.51 -22.78
CA ALA A 195 7.76 -7.97 -23.07
C ALA A 195 7.09 -7.07 -24.11
N VAL A 196 6.56 -7.69 -25.18
CA VAL A 196 5.88 -6.99 -26.29
C VAL A 196 4.36 -7.14 -26.20
N LYS A 197 3.87 -8.22 -25.57
CA LYS A 197 2.45 -8.52 -25.44
C LYS A 197 1.96 -8.14 -24.05
N GLU A 198 0.80 -7.50 -23.98
CA GLU A 198 0.18 -7.05 -22.73
C GLU A 198 -0.08 -8.19 -21.73
N GLU A 199 -0.55 -9.35 -22.20
CA GLU A 199 -0.78 -10.51 -21.34
C GLU A 199 0.51 -10.97 -20.63
N THR A 200 1.61 -11.10 -21.40
CA THR A 200 2.92 -11.49 -20.85
C THR A 200 3.52 -10.39 -19.98
N LEU A 201 3.22 -9.12 -20.27
CA LEU A 201 3.70 -7.99 -19.48
C LEU A 201 3.10 -8.04 -18.06
N GLY A 202 1.80 -8.28 -17.95
CA GLY A 202 1.10 -8.38 -16.66
C GLY A 202 1.67 -9.49 -15.77
N GLU A 203 1.86 -10.69 -16.33
CA GLU A 203 2.45 -11.82 -15.60
C GLU A 203 3.86 -11.50 -15.08
N ARG A 204 4.69 -10.86 -15.91
CA ARG A 204 6.06 -10.48 -15.54
C ARG A 204 6.10 -9.37 -14.49
N LEU A 205 5.18 -8.41 -14.57
CA LEU A 205 5.04 -7.36 -13.56
C LEU A 205 4.63 -7.93 -12.21
N GLU A 206 3.70 -8.90 -12.18
CA GLU A 206 3.31 -9.53 -10.92
C GLU A 206 4.45 -10.34 -10.31
N GLN A 207 5.23 -11.04 -11.15
CA GLN A 207 6.44 -11.74 -10.71
C GLN A 207 7.47 -10.75 -10.12
N ALA A 208 7.73 -9.63 -10.80
CA ALA A 208 8.65 -8.59 -10.33
C ALA A 208 8.19 -7.98 -9.00
N LYS A 209 6.89 -7.68 -8.85
CA LYS A 209 6.29 -7.22 -7.59
C LYS A 209 6.48 -8.22 -6.46
N ALA A 210 6.22 -9.50 -6.71
CA ALA A 210 6.41 -10.55 -5.72
C ALA A 210 7.87 -10.61 -5.22
N ARG A 211 8.86 -10.43 -6.12
CA ARG A 211 10.27 -10.33 -5.71
C ARG A 211 10.58 -9.04 -4.96
N CYS A 212 9.99 -7.91 -5.36
CA CYS A 212 10.12 -6.64 -4.65
C CYS A 212 9.63 -6.78 -3.20
N ARG A 213 8.47 -7.43 -2.99
CA ARG A 213 7.95 -7.78 -1.66
C ARG A 213 8.89 -8.69 -0.89
N GLN A 214 9.47 -9.69 -1.53
CA GLN A 214 10.48 -10.54 -0.89
C GLN A 214 11.69 -9.73 -0.42
N ALA A 215 12.20 -8.80 -1.24
CA ALA A 215 13.32 -7.95 -0.87
C ALA A 215 12.98 -7.04 0.33
N ILE A 216 11.75 -6.51 0.38
CA ILE A 216 11.24 -5.74 1.53
C ILE A 216 11.25 -6.60 2.79
N LEU A 217 10.80 -7.86 2.72
CA LEU A 217 10.81 -8.77 3.88
C LEU A 217 12.23 -9.06 4.37
N VAL A 218 13.19 -9.23 3.46
CA VAL A 218 14.60 -9.40 3.82
C VAL A 218 15.14 -8.14 4.50
N ALA A 219 14.89 -6.96 3.94
CA ALA A 219 15.30 -5.69 4.53
C ALA A 219 14.64 -5.41 5.89
N ASN A 220 13.40 -5.87 6.11
CA ASN A 220 12.73 -5.77 7.41
C ASN A 220 13.37 -6.66 8.50
N SER A 221 14.10 -7.70 8.09
CA SER A 221 14.80 -8.61 9.01
C SER A 221 16.25 -8.21 9.30
N PHE A 222 16.67 -7.03 8.85
CA PHE A 222 17.96 -6.42 9.17
C PHE A 222 18.07 -6.04 10.65
#